data_AF-A0A453B152-F1
#
_entry.id   AF-A0A453B152-F1
#
_cell.length_a   1.000
_cell.length_b   1.000
_cell.length_c   1.000
_cell.angle_alpha   90.00
_cell.angle_beta   90.00
_cell.angle_gamma   90.00
#
_symmetry.space_group_name_H-M   'P 1'
#
loop_
_entity.id
_entity.type
_entity.pdbx_description
1 polymer ?
#
loop_
_entity_poly.entity_id
_entity_poly.type
_entity_poly.pdbx_seq_one_letter_code
_entity_poly.pdbx_strand_id
1 'polypeptide(L)'
;MDADFVISTGDNFYSDGLTGVNDMAFEDSFTGIYTAKSLQKPWYTGDQSAEAVLGNHDYRGDALAQTSPVLAKVDRRWICIKSFILNAEIADFFFVDTTPFVLKYWTNPGNSTYDWRGVAPRDTYITNLLKANGVDLYVNGHDHCLEQISSSDRSAQYLTSGGGSKAWGGVYAPGADKVEFFHDGQGFMSLRLTATDARLAFYDVAGAVRHT
;
A
#
# COMPACT_ATOMS: atom_id res chain seq x y z
N MET A 1 -4.06 -14.80 13.18
CA MET A 1 -2.89 -14.80 12.28
C MET A 1 -1.71 -14.31 13.09
N ASP A 2 -0.54 -14.95 12.97
CA ASP A 2 0.71 -14.42 13.51
C ASP A 2 1.53 -13.98 12.30
N ALA A 3 1.70 -12.67 12.16
CA ALA A 3 2.42 -12.04 11.07
C ALA A 3 3.67 -11.39 11.63
N ASP A 4 4.78 -11.47 10.90
CA ASP A 4 6.00 -10.76 11.27
C ASP A 4 5.81 -9.23 11.16
N PHE A 5 5.00 -8.80 10.19
CA PHE A 5 4.68 -7.40 9.93
C PHE A 5 3.40 -7.20 9.09
N VAL A 6 3.01 -5.93 8.89
CA VAL A 6 1.85 -5.50 8.06
C VAL A 6 2.29 -4.47 7.03
N ILE A 7 2.01 -4.71 5.75
CA ILE A 7 2.21 -3.74 4.66
C ILE A 7 0.92 -2.93 4.45
N SER A 8 1.06 -1.59 4.39
CA SER A 8 0.04 -0.71 3.79
C SER A 8 0.35 -0.50 2.31
N THR A 9 -0.68 -0.49 1.46
CA THR A 9 -0.59 -0.24 0.01
C THR A 9 -0.91 1.21 -0.37
N GLY A 10 -0.93 2.13 0.60
CA GLY A 10 -1.21 3.56 0.43
C GLY A 10 -2.67 3.94 0.63
N ASP A 11 -2.97 5.22 0.43
CA ASP A 11 -4.21 5.90 0.84
C ASP A 11 -4.48 5.73 2.34
N ASN A 12 -3.42 5.99 3.12
CA ASN A 12 -3.39 5.77 4.56
C ASN A 12 -4.40 6.68 5.30
N PHE A 13 -4.54 7.93 4.86
CA PHE A 13 -5.45 8.92 5.47
C PHE A 13 -6.37 9.57 4.42
N TYR A 14 -7.67 9.30 4.56
CA TYR A 14 -8.73 9.87 3.71
C TYR A 14 -9.35 11.13 4.37
N SER A 15 -9.86 12.10 3.59
CA SER A 15 -9.86 12.16 2.12
C SER A 15 -8.64 12.84 1.52
N ASP A 16 -7.88 13.62 2.29
CA ASP A 16 -6.82 14.46 1.74
C ASP A 16 -5.59 14.47 2.65
N GLY A 17 -5.14 13.27 3.05
CA GLY A 17 -3.93 13.06 3.83
C GLY A 17 -4.00 13.57 5.27
N LEU A 18 -2.82 13.76 5.87
CA LEU A 18 -2.66 14.49 7.12
C LEU A 18 -2.41 15.97 6.81
N THR A 19 -2.89 16.90 7.63
CA THR A 19 -2.59 18.33 7.51
C THR A 19 -1.22 18.72 8.10
N GLY A 20 -0.58 17.82 8.84
CA GLY A 20 0.74 18.01 9.44
C GLY A 20 1.11 16.92 10.44
N VAL A 21 2.28 17.02 11.05
CA VAL A 21 2.83 16.00 11.99
C VAL A 21 2.09 15.91 13.34
N ASN A 22 1.16 16.82 13.61
CA ASN A 22 0.33 16.86 14.81
C ASN A 22 -1.16 16.68 14.49
N ASP A 23 -1.49 16.13 13.31
CA ASP A 23 -2.88 15.90 12.91
C ASP A 23 -3.47 14.72 13.69
N MET A 24 -4.63 14.95 14.33
CA MET A 24 -5.35 13.92 15.09
C MET A 24 -5.79 12.74 14.24
N ALA A 25 -5.95 12.91 12.91
CA ALA A 25 -6.26 11.82 12.00
C ALA A 25 -5.25 10.66 12.08
N PHE A 26 -4.00 10.92 12.48
CA PHE A 26 -3.01 9.88 12.76
C PHE A 26 -3.42 8.99 13.94
N GLU A 27 -3.84 9.58 15.06
CA GLU A 27 -4.30 8.81 16.22
C GLU A 27 -5.66 8.17 15.95
N ASP A 28 -6.60 8.93 15.37
CA ASP A 28 -7.98 8.51 15.13
C ASP A 28 -8.11 7.40 14.07
N SER A 29 -7.18 7.32 13.10
CA SER A 29 -7.25 6.37 11.98
C SER A 29 -6.19 5.25 12.03
N PHE A 30 -5.10 5.41 12.80
CA PHE A 30 -4.04 4.40 12.91
C PHE A 30 -3.82 3.94 14.36
N THR A 31 -3.35 4.81 15.24
CA THR A 31 -2.91 4.44 16.60
C THR A 31 -4.06 3.85 17.43
N GLY A 32 -5.20 4.53 17.47
CA GLY A 32 -6.40 4.12 18.21
C GLY A 32 -7.19 2.99 17.57
N ILE A 33 -7.02 2.74 16.27
CA ILE A 33 -7.71 1.68 15.53
C ILE A 33 -7.01 0.34 15.70
N TYR A 34 -5.70 0.26 15.40
CA TYR A 34 -4.99 -1.01 15.30
C TYR A 34 -4.43 -1.50 16.64
N THR A 35 -5.24 -1.50 17.70
CA THR A 35 -4.82 -1.78 19.09
C THR A 35 -4.69 -3.27 19.44
N ALA A 36 -5.12 -4.18 18.55
CA ALA A 36 -5.06 -5.62 18.80
C ALA A 36 -3.60 -6.12 19.00
N LYS A 37 -3.40 -7.09 19.90
CA LYS A 37 -2.06 -7.63 20.24
C LYS A 37 -1.29 -8.17 19.03
N SER A 38 -1.97 -8.83 18.10
CA SER A 38 -1.38 -9.34 16.85
C SER A 38 -0.95 -8.24 15.87
N LEU A 39 -1.43 -7.01 16.06
CA LEU A 39 -1.10 -5.82 15.27
C LEU A 39 -0.12 -4.89 16.01
N GLN A 40 0.40 -5.31 17.17
CA GLN A 40 1.55 -4.70 17.86
C GLN A 40 2.87 -5.23 17.28
N LYS A 41 2.89 -5.32 15.96
CA LYS A 41 4.05 -5.59 15.12
C LYS A 41 4.41 -4.26 14.46
N PRO A 42 5.61 -4.12 13.88
CA PRO A 42 5.82 -3.05 12.94
C PRO A 42 4.77 -3.15 11.85
N TRP A 43 4.22 -2.01 11.44
CA TRP A 43 3.58 -1.93 10.14
C TRP A 43 4.75 -1.79 9.13
N TYR A 44 5.66 -2.80 9.16
CA TYR A 44 6.90 -2.84 8.40
C TYR A 44 6.51 -2.89 6.94
N THR A 45 6.99 -1.86 6.32
CA THR A 45 7.28 -1.73 4.92
C THR A 45 8.78 -1.48 4.94
N GLY A 46 9.56 -2.43 5.48
CA GLY A 46 10.99 -2.24 5.76
C GLY A 46 11.44 -2.54 7.18
N ASP A 47 12.46 -3.40 7.31
CA ASP A 47 13.29 -3.57 8.50
C ASP A 47 14.10 -2.30 8.84
N GLN A 48 14.35 -2.04 10.13
CA GLN A 48 15.00 -0.94 10.88
C GLN A 48 15.59 0.29 10.12
N SER A 49 14.95 0.68 9.03
CA SER A 49 15.43 1.66 8.06
C SER A 49 14.34 2.20 7.10
N ALA A 50 13.08 1.70 7.14
CA ALA A 50 12.11 1.93 6.06
C ALA A 50 10.61 1.64 6.38
N GLU A 51 9.53 2.07 5.67
CA GLU A 51 9.20 3.11 4.64
C GLU A 51 7.76 2.80 4.02
N ALA A 52 6.63 3.09 4.68
CA ALA A 52 5.27 2.91 4.11
C ALA A 52 4.97 3.82 2.90
N VAL A 53 4.47 3.20 1.82
CA VAL A 53 4.11 3.89 0.57
C VAL A 53 2.90 4.81 0.74
N LEU A 54 2.92 5.92 0.00
CA LEU A 54 1.86 6.92 -0.03
C LEU A 54 0.94 6.69 -1.23
N GLY A 55 -0.37 6.75 -1.01
CA GLY A 55 -1.36 6.78 -2.08
C GLY A 55 -1.69 8.19 -2.56
N ASN A 56 -2.57 8.29 -3.54
CA ASN A 56 -2.95 9.58 -4.11
C ASN A 56 -3.79 10.44 -3.16
N HIS A 57 -4.41 9.87 -2.12
CA HIS A 57 -5.12 10.62 -1.08
C HIS A 57 -4.13 11.22 -0.08
N ASP A 58 -3.08 10.47 0.29
CA ASP A 58 -2.01 10.94 1.17
C ASP A 58 -1.30 12.17 0.62
N TYR A 59 -1.05 12.17 -0.68
CA TYR A 59 -0.44 13.28 -1.40
C TYR A 59 -1.29 14.56 -1.48
N ARG A 60 -2.59 14.52 -1.13
CA ARG A 60 -3.42 15.74 -1.14
C ARG A 60 -3.27 16.59 0.11
N GLY A 61 -2.70 16.01 1.17
CA GLY A 61 -2.28 16.70 2.39
C GLY A 61 -0.78 16.94 2.43
N ASP A 62 -0.23 17.02 3.63
CA ASP A 62 1.21 17.06 3.90
C ASP A 62 1.81 15.65 3.78
N ALA A 63 2.22 15.29 2.56
CA ALA A 63 2.88 14.01 2.28
C ALA A 63 4.16 13.82 3.12
N LEU A 64 4.87 14.92 3.45
CA LEU A 64 6.08 14.89 4.28
C LEU A 64 5.79 14.72 5.78
N ALA A 65 4.56 15.03 6.24
CA ALA A 65 4.16 14.76 7.61
C ALA A 65 4.11 13.24 7.86
N GLN A 66 3.55 12.48 6.92
CA GLN A 66 3.55 11.02 7.00
C GLN A 66 4.96 10.46 7.09
N THR A 67 5.89 11.01 6.28
CA THR A 67 7.30 10.60 6.30
C THR A 67 8.16 11.19 7.42
N SER A 68 7.54 11.83 8.41
CA SER A 68 8.27 12.51 9.48
C SER A 68 8.66 11.55 10.60
N PRO A 69 9.90 11.61 11.13
CA PRO A 69 10.28 10.88 12.34
C PRO A 69 9.55 11.39 13.60
N VAL A 70 8.66 12.38 13.49
CA VAL A 70 7.71 12.75 14.54
C VAL A 70 6.63 11.69 14.71
N LEU A 71 6.03 11.18 13.64
CA LEU A 71 4.96 10.17 13.74
C LEU A 71 5.47 8.85 14.31
N ALA A 72 6.68 8.43 13.90
CA ALA A 72 7.37 7.27 14.48
C ALA A 72 7.70 7.41 15.99
N LYS A 73 7.63 8.63 16.55
CA LYS A 73 7.73 8.87 18.01
C LYS A 73 6.37 8.82 18.70
N VAL A 74 5.29 9.15 18.00
CA VAL A 74 3.90 8.99 18.49
C VAL A 74 3.54 7.51 18.52
N ASP A 75 3.76 6.78 17.42
CA ASP A 75 3.63 5.33 17.37
C ASP A 75 4.81 4.71 16.60
N ARG A 76 5.62 3.90 17.30
CA ARG A 76 6.81 3.23 16.74
C ARG A 76 6.49 2.15 15.70
N ARG A 77 5.23 1.77 15.55
CA ARG A 77 4.77 0.86 14.49
C ARG A 77 4.71 1.56 13.13
N TRP A 78 4.56 2.89 13.13
CA TRP A 78 4.51 3.70 11.93
C TRP A 78 5.92 3.98 11.41
N ILE A 79 6.21 3.46 10.22
CA ILE A 79 7.43 3.79 9.47
C ILE A 79 6.96 4.13 8.06
N CYS A 80 7.28 5.34 7.57
CA CYS A 80 6.75 5.89 6.32
C CYS A 80 7.82 6.69 5.59
N ILE A 81 8.18 6.28 4.38
CA ILE A 81 8.88 7.04 3.35
C ILE A 81 8.56 6.32 2.01
N LYS A 82 9.03 6.85 0.89
CA LYS A 82 8.32 6.73 -0.39
C LYS A 82 8.70 5.47 -1.17
N SER A 83 9.98 5.08 -1.23
CA SER A 83 10.46 4.01 -2.11
C SER A 83 11.86 3.53 -1.76
N PHE A 84 12.01 2.21 -1.63
CA PHE A 84 13.18 1.53 -1.09
C PHE A 84 13.09 0.02 -1.38
N ILE A 85 14.11 -0.73 -0.96
CA ILE A 85 14.17 -2.18 -1.06
C ILE A 85 14.32 -2.76 0.36
N LEU A 86 13.46 -3.71 0.72
CA LEU A 86 13.62 -4.55 1.90
C LEU A 86 14.12 -5.94 1.47
N ASN A 87 15.34 -6.28 1.84
CA ASN A 87 15.80 -7.66 1.79
C ASN A 87 15.37 -8.36 3.09
N ALA A 88 14.49 -9.35 2.97
CA ALA A 88 13.97 -10.14 4.09
C ALA A 88 14.61 -11.54 4.15
N GLU A 89 15.88 -11.67 3.73
CA GLU A 89 16.66 -12.90 3.53
C GLU A 89 16.11 -13.88 2.46
N ILE A 90 14.81 -14.21 2.54
CA ILE A 90 14.11 -15.15 1.65
C ILE A 90 13.38 -14.47 0.49
N ALA A 91 13.25 -13.13 0.51
CA ALA A 91 12.60 -12.35 -0.53
C ALA A 91 13.08 -10.89 -0.51
N ASP A 92 13.14 -10.27 -1.69
CA ASP A 92 13.31 -8.81 -1.85
C ASP A 92 11.95 -8.16 -2.11
N PHE A 93 11.58 -7.19 -1.28
CA PHE A 93 10.38 -6.37 -1.49
C PHE A 93 10.79 -5.01 -2.05
N PHE A 94 10.22 -4.66 -3.21
CA PHE A 94 10.43 -3.38 -3.88
C PHE A 94 9.19 -2.51 -3.67
N PHE A 95 9.33 -1.44 -2.91
CA PHE A 95 8.23 -0.53 -2.62
C PHE A 95 8.39 0.73 -3.49
N VAL A 96 7.28 1.15 -4.11
CA VAL A 96 7.28 2.16 -5.16
C VAL A 96 6.17 3.17 -4.90
N ASP A 97 6.54 4.44 -4.78
CA ASP A 97 5.60 5.55 -4.78
C ASP A 97 5.13 5.81 -6.21
N THR A 98 3.96 5.27 -6.53
CA THR A 98 3.36 5.36 -7.87
C THR A 98 2.64 6.68 -8.11
N THR A 99 2.33 7.48 -7.08
CA THR A 99 1.55 8.72 -7.23
C THR A 99 2.22 9.73 -8.16
N PRO A 100 3.54 10.00 -8.07
CA PRO A 100 4.27 10.83 -9.03
C PRO A 100 4.23 10.33 -10.48
N PHE A 101 3.98 9.04 -10.72
CA PHE A 101 4.02 8.47 -12.07
C PHE A 101 2.78 8.89 -12.88
N VAL A 102 1.65 9.11 -12.21
CA VAL A 102 0.36 9.47 -12.83
C VAL A 102 0.39 10.92 -13.33
N LEU A 103 0.67 11.10 -14.63
CA LEU A 103 0.77 12.42 -15.28
C LEU A 103 -0.47 13.31 -15.06
N LYS A 104 -1.66 12.70 -14.95
CA LYS A 104 -2.92 13.42 -14.70
C LYS A 104 -2.88 14.23 -13.39
N TYR A 105 -2.27 13.72 -12.32
CA TYR A 105 -2.22 14.45 -11.04
C TYR A 105 -1.34 15.72 -11.13
N TRP A 106 -0.35 15.74 -12.02
CA TRP A 106 0.50 16.92 -12.25
C TRP A 106 -0.15 17.97 -13.16
N THR A 107 -0.93 17.52 -14.15
CA THR A 107 -1.39 18.35 -15.28
C THR A 107 -2.87 18.71 -15.24
N ASN A 108 -3.69 17.88 -14.60
CA ASN A 108 -5.14 18.06 -14.49
C ASN A 108 -5.70 17.36 -13.22
N PRO A 109 -5.37 17.86 -12.01
CA PRO A 109 -5.81 17.25 -10.75
C PRO A 109 -7.27 17.56 -10.38
N GLY A 110 -7.99 18.39 -11.17
CA GLY A 110 -9.32 18.86 -10.85
C GLY A 110 -9.31 19.77 -9.61
N ASN A 111 -10.13 19.45 -8.60
CA ASN A 111 -10.22 20.22 -7.36
C ASN A 111 -9.17 19.82 -6.30
N SER A 112 -8.38 18.78 -6.54
CA SER A 112 -7.35 18.33 -5.59
C SER A 112 -6.05 19.12 -5.77
N THR A 113 -5.40 19.46 -4.66
CA THR A 113 -3.98 19.83 -4.62
C THR A 113 -3.14 18.57 -4.41
N TYR A 114 -1.88 18.58 -4.82
CA TYR A 114 -0.93 17.48 -4.60
C TYR A 114 0.42 18.03 -4.11
N ASP A 115 0.97 17.43 -3.05
CA ASP A 115 2.24 17.82 -2.44
C ASP A 115 3.44 17.19 -3.14
N TRP A 116 3.97 17.89 -4.14
CA TRP A 116 5.13 17.42 -4.90
C TRP A 116 6.49 17.64 -4.21
N ARG A 117 6.52 18.04 -2.92
CA ARG A 117 7.79 18.21 -2.19
C ARG A 117 8.55 16.87 -2.08
N GLY A 118 9.83 16.91 -2.42
CA GLY A 118 10.70 15.72 -2.44
C GLY A 118 10.51 14.78 -3.63
N VAL A 119 9.57 15.03 -4.55
CA VAL A 119 9.37 14.24 -5.78
C VAL A 119 9.34 15.08 -7.07
N ALA A 120 9.32 16.40 -6.96
CA ALA A 120 9.61 17.30 -8.08
C ALA A 120 11.14 17.48 -8.25
N PRO A 121 11.65 17.59 -9.49
CA PRO A 121 10.93 17.47 -10.76
C PRO A 121 10.61 16.01 -11.12
N ARG A 122 9.39 15.79 -11.60
CA ARG A 122 8.78 14.47 -11.86
C ARG A 122 9.71 13.50 -12.60
N ASP A 123 10.23 13.90 -13.75
CA ASP A 123 10.93 12.98 -14.64
C ASP A 123 12.28 12.53 -14.06
N THR A 124 12.94 13.36 -13.25
CA THR A 124 14.14 12.98 -12.49
C THR A 124 13.81 11.96 -11.41
N TYR A 125 12.69 12.15 -10.69
CA TYR A 125 12.25 11.22 -9.65
C TYR A 125 11.90 9.83 -10.24
N ILE A 126 11.12 9.80 -11.32
CA ILE A 126 10.74 8.56 -12.02
C ILE A 126 11.98 7.83 -12.56
N THR A 127 12.92 8.55 -13.18
CA THR A 127 14.14 7.94 -13.76
C THR A 127 15.02 7.28 -12.70
N ASN A 128 15.05 7.82 -11.47
CA ASN A 128 15.80 7.22 -10.36
C ASN A 128 15.16 5.93 -9.83
N LEU A 129 13.82 5.80 -9.93
CA LEU A 129 13.07 4.64 -9.45
C LEU A 129 13.03 3.47 -10.43
N LEU A 130 12.93 3.76 -11.74
CA LEU A 130 12.77 2.74 -12.78
C LEU A 130 14.08 2.02 -13.13
N LYS A 131 14.61 1.22 -12.19
CA LYS A 131 15.61 0.19 -12.46
C LYS A 131 14.91 -1.15 -12.61
N ALA A 132 15.06 -1.76 -13.79
CA ALA A 132 14.36 -2.98 -14.15
C ALA A 132 14.84 -4.19 -13.34
N ASN A 133 13.91 -4.83 -12.64
CA ASN A 133 14.06 -6.15 -12.02
C ASN A 133 12.87 -7.01 -12.46
N GLY A 134 13.08 -8.29 -12.71
CA GLY A 134 11.97 -9.23 -12.92
C GLY A 134 11.32 -9.52 -11.56
N VAL A 135 10.01 -9.28 -11.43
CA VAL A 135 9.26 -9.45 -10.19
C VAL A 135 8.20 -10.53 -10.34
N ASP A 136 8.13 -11.43 -9.36
CA ASP A 136 7.14 -12.52 -9.35
C ASP A 136 5.75 -12.05 -8.90
N LEU A 137 5.70 -11.06 -8.00
CA LEU A 137 4.47 -10.50 -7.43
C LEU A 137 4.48 -8.96 -7.53
N TYR A 138 3.35 -8.37 -7.95
CA TYR A 138 3.08 -6.95 -7.84
C TYR A 138 1.84 -6.73 -6.96
N VAL A 139 2.02 -6.11 -5.80
CA VAL A 139 0.95 -5.86 -4.82
C VAL A 139 0.56 -4.38 -4.81
N ASN A 140 -0.74 -4.08 -4.86
CA ASN A 140 -1.25 -2.70 -4.91
C ASN A 140 -2.56 -2.50 -4.11
N GLY A 141 -2.99 -1.24 -4.00
CA GLY A 141 -4.26 -0.80 -3.43
C GLY A 141 -5.01 0.05 -4.45
N HIS A 142 -5.39 1.28 -4.09
CA HIS A 142 -6.13 2.26 -4.91
C HIS A 142 -7.54 1.84 -5.33
N ASP A 143 -7.67 0.73 -6.06
CA ASP A 143 -8.95 0.13 -6.42
C ASP A 143 -9.59 -0.51 -5.18
N HIS A 144 -10.83 -0.13 -4.87
CA HIS A 144 -11.51 -0.49 -3.61
C HIS A 144 -12.12 -1.90 -3.70
N CYS A 145 -11.26 -2.89 -3.88
CA CYS A 145 -11.61 -4.31 -4.01
C CYS A 145 -10.47 -5.20 -3.46
N LEU A 146 -10.68 -6.52 -3.54
CA LEU A 146 -9.60 -7.51 -3.53
C LEU A 146 -9.58 -8.21 -4.90
N GLU A 147 -8.41 -8.38 -5.52
CA GLU A 147 -8.29 -8.98 -6.86
C GLU A 147 -6.98 -9.76 -7.03
N GLN A 148 -7.02 -10.80 -7.88
CA GLN A 148 -5.83 -11.48 -8.40
C GLN A 148 -5.91 -11.65 -9.91
N ILE A 149 -4.87 -11.22 -10.61
CA ILE A 149 -4.69 -11.35 -12.07
C ILE A 149 -3.35 -12.02 -12.35
N SER A 150 -3.32 -12.99 -13.27
CA SER A 150 -2.05 -13.55 -13.80
C SER A 150 -1.56 -12.77 -15.03
N SER A 151 -0.24 -12.63 -15.17
CA SER A 151 0.37 -12.22 -16.45
C SER A 151 0.05 -13.24 -17.56
N SER A 152 0.13 -12.82 -18.83
CA SER A 152 -0.25 -13.67 -19.97
C SER A 152 0.59 -14.95 -20.13
N ASP A 153 1.82 -14.92 -19.64
CA ASP A 153 2.77 -16.04 -19.57
C ASP A 153 2.82 -16.70 -18.17
N ARG A 154 2.03 -16.18 -17.21
CA ARG A 154 1.97 -16.57 -15.80
C ARG A 154 3.31 -16.42 -15.03
N SER A 155 4.27 -15.66 -15.55
CA SER A 155 5.52 -15.35 -14.86
C SER A 155 5.38 -14.37 -13.70
N ALA A 156 4.30 -13.57 -13.67
CA ALA A 156 4.00 -12.65 -12.58
C ALA A 156 2.52 -12.71 -12.15
N GLN A 157 2.25 -12.43 -10.87
CA GLN A 157 0.91 -12.22 -10.33
C GLN A 157 0.72 -10.74 -9.96
N TYR A 158 -0.44 -10.18 -10.29
CA TYR A 158 -0.89 -8.86 -9.85
C TYR A 158 -1.96 -9.06 -8.77
N LEU A 159 -1.75 -8.46 -7.60
CA LEU A 159 -2.55 -8.66 -6.40
C LEU A 159 -3.04 -7.30 -5.87
N THR A 160 -4.35 -7.11 -5.80
CA THR A 160 -4.96 -5.87 -5.30
C THR A 160 -5.58 -6.14 -3.94
N SER A 161 -5.28 -5.29 -2.95
CA SER A 161 -5.80 -5.35 -1.59
C SER A 161 -6.22 -3.96 -1.09
N GLY A 162 -7.02 -3.24 -1.89
CA GLY A 162 -7.49 -1.88 -1.56
C GLY A 162 -8.79 -1.84 -0.74
N GLY A 163 -9.45 -2.97 -0.49
CA GLY A 163 -10.68 -3.11 0.30
C GLY A 163 -10.58 -2.80 1.81
N GLY A 164 -9.51 -2.16 2.30
CA GLY A 164 -9.22 -2.07 3.75
C GLY A 164 -10.17 -1.16 4.55
N SER A 165 -10.74 -0.13 3.92
CA SER A 165 -11.66 0.83 4.57
C SER A 165 -12.88 1.19 3.73
N LYS A 166 -12.79 1.05 2.40
CA LYS A 166 -13.88 1.25 1.43
C LYS A 166 -13.90 0.07 0.46
N ALA A 167 -15.05 -0.18 -0.15
CA ALA A 167 -15.24 -1.14 -1.24
C ALA A 167 -16.12 -0.48 -2.32
N TRP A 168 -16.03 -0.89 -3.59
CA TRP A 168 -16.92 -0.36 -4.64
C TRP A 168 -18.39 -0.83 -4.46
N GLY A 169 -18.63 -1.94 -3.78
CA GLY A 169 -19.96 -2.33 -3.27
C GLY A 169 -20.99 -2.66 -4.35
N GLY A 170 -20.56 -3.19 -5.50
CA GLY A 170 -21.37 -3.54 -6.66
C GLY A 170 -21.36 -2.48 -7.78
N VAL A 171 -20.55 -1.42 -7.66
CA VAL A 171 -20.43 -0.35 -8.67
C VAL A 171 -19.51 -0.75 -9.83
N TYR A 172 -18.63 -1.74 -9.63
CA TYR A 172 -17.70 -2.24 -10.63
C TYR A 172 -17.85 -3.76 -10.81
N ALA A 173 -17.63 -4.23 -12.03
CA ALA A 173 -17.48 -5.65 -12.34
C ALA A 173 -16.26 -5.81 -13.27
N PRO A 174 -15.32 -6.71 -12.96
CA PRO A 174 -14.11 -6.88 -13.75
C PRO A 174 -14.41 -7.54 -15.11
N GLY A 175 -13.49 -7.36 -16.06
CA GLY A 175 -13.48 -8.15 -17.30
C GLY A 175 -13.11 -9.61 -17.02
N ALA A 176 -13.65 -10.53 -17.82
CA ALA A 176 -13.45 -11.97 -17.61
C ALA A 176 -12.08 -12.54 -18.07
N ASP A 177 -11.17 -11.71 -18.57
CA ASP A 177 -9.85 -12.15 -19.06
C ASP A 177 -8.80 -12.05 -17.95
N LYS A 178 -8.17 -13.19 -17.60
CA LYS A 178 -7.06 -13.36 -16.62
C LYS A 178 -7.34 -13.01 -15.16
N VAL A 179 -8.56 -12.58 -14.80
CA VAL A 179 -8.99 -12.42 -13.40
C VAL A 179 -9.23 -13.80 -12.80
N GLU A 180 -8.35 -14.22 -11.89
CA GLU A 180 -8.44 -15.50 -11.17
C GLU A 180 -9.33 -15.37 -9.91
N PHE A 181 -9.38 -14.17 -9.32
CA PHE A 181 -10.24 -13.83 -8.18
C PHE A 181 -10.61 -12.35 -8.17
N PHE A 182 -11.84 -12.04 -7.75
CA PHE A 182 -12.31 -10.69 -7.47
C PHE A 182 -13.33 -10.69 -6.32
N HIS A 183 -13.21 -9.73 -5.40
CA HIS A 183 -14.16 -9.50 -4.32
C HIS A 183 -14.40 -8.00 -4.11
N ASP A 184 -15.64 -7.59 -4.37
CA ASP A 184 -16.10 -6.20 -4.20
C ASP A 184 -16.63 -5.91 -2.78
N GLY A 185 -15.86 -6.37 -1.78
CA GLY A 185 -16.17 -6.21 -0.37
C GLY A 185 -14.92 -5.83 0.40
N GLN A 186 -15.11 -5.32 1.61
CA GLN A 186 -14.01 -4.97 2.49
C GLN A 186 -13.25 -6.22 2.95
N GLY A 187 -11.94 -6.09 3.13
CA GLY A 187 -11.07 -7.21 3.50
C GLY A 187 -9.59 -6.90 3.38
N PHE A 188 -8.77 -7.95 3.42
CA PHE A 188 -7.31 -7.86 3.35
C PHE A 188 -6.68 -9.14 2.79
N MET A 189 -5.43 -9.05 2.37
CA MET A 189 -4.61 -10.20 1.96
C MET A 189 -3.58 -10.56 3.04
N SER A 190 -3.24 -11.85 3.16
CA SER A 190 -2.02 -12.30 3.84
C SER A 190 -1.07 -12.97 2.85
N LEU A 191 0.23 -12.72 2.99
CA LEU A 191 1.28 -13.42 2.28
C LEU A 191 2.18 -14.14 3.28
N ARG A 192 2.44 -15.43 3.06
CA ARG A 192 3.41 -16.22 3.80
C ARG A 192 4.48 -16.75 2.85
N LEU A 193 5.73 -16.45 3.16
CA LEU A 193 6.89 -16.86 2.39
C LEU A 193 7.73 -17.90 3.15
N THR A 194 8.39 -18.76 2.39
CA THR A 194 9.54 -19.59 2.81
C THR A 194 10.60 -19.50 1.71
N ALA A 195 11.77 -20.11 1.90
CA ALA A 195 12.80 -20.19 0.86
C ALA A 195 12.38 -20.97 -0.41
N THR A 196 11.21 -21.63 -0.42
CA THR A 196 10.73 -22.48 -1.53
C THR A 196 9.27 -22.25 -1.92
N ASP A 197 8.47 -21.59 -1.08
CA ASP A 197 7.02 -21.45 -1.26
C ASP A 197 6.54 -20.03 -0.95
N ALA A 198 5.67 -19.51 -1.80
CA ALA A 198 4.78 -18.40 -1.48
C ALA A 198 3.34 -18.91 -1.33
N ARG A 199 2.64 -18.46 -0.30
CA ARG A 199 1.21 -18.75 -0.08
C ARG A 199 0.47 -17.46 0.20
N LEU A 200 -0.52 -17.16 -0.62
CA LEU A 200 -1.42 -16.03 -0.44
C LEU A 200 -2.76 -16.50 0.12
N ALA A 201 -3.51 -15.58 0.71
CA ALA A 201 -4.91 -15.78 1.05
C ALA A 201 -5.62 -14.44 1.16
N PHE A 202 -6.82 -14.34 0.62
CA PHE A 202 -7.69 -13.16 0.74
C PHE A 202 -8.79 -13.43 1.77
N TYR A 203 -9.06 -12.45 2.63
CA TYR A 203 -10.03 -12.51 3.72
C TYR A 203 -11.02 -11.37 3.61
N ASP A 204 -12.28 -11.62 3.96
CA ASP A 204 -13.26 -10.56 4.18
C ASP A 204 -13.20 -9.98 5.62
N VAL A 205 -14.03 -8.97 5.89
CA VAL A 205 -14.20 -8.38 7.24
C VAL A 205 -14.61 -9.36 8.35
N ALA A 206 -15.20 -10.52 8.02
CA ALA A 206 -15.53 -11.55 9.00
C ALA A 206 -14.34 -12.49 9.28
N GLY A 207 -13.22 -12.31 8.58
CA GLY A 207 -12.06 -13.20 8.62
C GLY A 207 -12.27 -14.51 7.86
N ALA A 208 -13.29 -14.61 7.01
CA ALA A 208 -13.52 -15.79 6.18
C ALA A 208 -12.60 -15.74 4.95
N VAL A 209 -11.90 -16.84 4.68
CA VAL A 209 -11.08 -17.00 3.48
C VAL A 209 -11.96 -16.98 2.23
N ARG A 210 -11.63 -16.11 1.28
CA ARG A 210 -12.33 -15.94 0.00
C ARG A 210 -11.55 -16.50 -1.19
N HIS A 211 -10.21 -16.53 -1.11
CA HIS A 211 -9.33 -17.12 -2.13
C HIS A 211 -7.95 -17.45 -1.51
N THR A 212 -7.18 -18.34 -2.15
CA THR A 212 -5.85 -18.84 -1.74
C THR A 212 -5.03 -19.28 -2.94
#